data_AF-A0A9P7ZU27-F1
#
_entry.id   AF-A0A9P7ZU27-F1
#
_cell.length_a   1.000
_cell.length_b   1.000
_cell.length_c   1.000
_cell.angle_alpha   90.00
_cell.angle_beta   90.00
_cell.angle_gamma   90.00
#
_symmetry.space_group_name_H-M   'P 1'
#
loop_
_entity.id
_entity.type
_entity.pdbx_description
1 polymer ?
#
loop_
_entity_poly.entity_id
_entity_poly.type
_entity_poly.pdbx_seq_one_letter_code
_entity_poly.pdbx_strand_id
1 'polypeptide(L)'
;MDPYGTQEYFLCFATLVFTGLHVAGWNMSFPTYTEQILWRVASLILFGVTAAFWILETMASWVRLGRWKMLYLYFFDRAAIPRFRQATFDRLDEEEQEKPRDISTLPLPWEFWSIAPIAILYGIARVYQLVEGFMELREIDASAFVHVEWTQYLPHV
;
A
#
# COMPACT_ATOMS: atom_id res chain seq x y z
N MET A 1 4.88 17.45 -16.92
CA MET A 1 4.10 16.37 -16.28
C MET A 1 4.80 16.06 -14.99
N ASP A 2 4.09 16.09 -13.86
CA ASP A 2 4.67 15.90 -12.53
C ASP A 2 4.87 14.38 -12.30
N PRO A 3 6.09 13.84 -12.46
CA PRO A 3 6.28 12.39 -12.61
C PRO A 3 6.12 11.66 -11.28
N TYR A 4 6.29 12.35 -10.15
CA TYR A 4 6.33 11.72 -8.83
C TYR A 4 4.95 11.48 -8.22
N GLY A 5 4.02 12.45 -8.34
CA GLY A 5 2.72 12.34 -7.66
C GLY A 5 1.83 11.22 -8.19
N THR A 6 1.70 11.07 -9.53
CA THR A 6 0.78 10.07 -10.10
C THR A 6 1.25 8.64 -9.85
N GLN A 7 2.55 8.38 -9.90
CA GLN A 7 3.12 7.06 -9.62
C GLN A 7 2.91 6.66 -8.15
N GLU A 8 3.16 7.59 -7.21
CA GLU A 8 2.90 7.38 -5.77
C GLU A 8 1.44 7.00 -5.51
N TYR A 9 0.49 7.72 -6.10
CA TYR A 9 -0.94 7.42 -5.92
C TYR A 9 -1.36 6.06 -6.50
N PHE A 10 -0.82 5.70 -7.67
CA PHE A 10 -1.10 4.40 -8.27
C PHE A 10 -0.55 3.25 -7.42
N LEU A 11 0.67 3.38 -6.91
CA LEU A 11 1.28 2.41 -6.00
C LEU A 11 0.52 2.31 -4.68
N CYS A 12 0.10 3.45 -4.11
CA CYS A 12 -0.73 3.50 -2.92
C CYS A 12 -2.04 2.73 -3.11
N PHE A 13 -2.76 3.03 -4.20
CA PHE A 13 -4.00 2.35 -4.52
C PHE A 13 -3.79 0.85 -4.73
N ALA A 14 -2.80 0.46 -5.55
CA ALA A 14 -2.53 -0.95 -5.84
C ALA A 14 -2.18 -1.74 -4.58
N THR A 15 -1.36 -1.18 -3.69
CA THR A 15 -0.94 -1.85 -2.45
C THR A 15 -2.07 -1.92 -1.41
N LEU A 16 -2.91 -0.90 -1.30
CA LEU A 16 -4.10 -0.93 -0.44
C LEU A 16 -5.15 -1.91 -0.94
N VAL A 17 -5.37 -2.00 -2.25
CA VAL A 17 -6.23 -3.03 -2.84
C VAL A 17 -5.66 -4.41 -2.53
N PHE A 18 -4.35 -4.59 -2.74
CA PHE A 18 -3.69 -5.85 -2.46
C PHE A 18 -3.83 -6.31 -1.00
N THR A 19 -3.62 -5.42 -0.04
CA THR A 19 -3.79 -5.76 1.39
C THR A 19 -5.25 -5.87 1.79
N GLY A 20 -6.13 -5.08 1.17
CA GLY A 20 -7.58 -5.11 1.36
C GLY A 20 -8.22 -6.41 0.90
N LEU A 21 -7.66 -7.09 -0.12
CA LEU A 21 -8.14 -8.41 -0.56
C LEU A 21 -8.06 -9.45 0.56
N HIS A 22 -7.02 -9.43 1.40
CA HIS A 22 -6.93 -10.36 2.54
C HIS A 22 -8.01 -10.08 3.59
N VAL A 23 -8.30 -8.80 3.82
CA VAL A 23 -9.42 -8.38 4.69
C VAL A 23 -10.76 -8.77 4.08
N ALA A 24 -10.92 -8.72 2.75
CA ALA A 24 -12.14 -9.17 2.07
C ALA A 24 -12.41 -10.68 2.29
N GLY A 25 -11.36 -11.47 2.54
CA GLY A 25 -11.43 -12.86 2.98
C GLY A 25 -11.97 -13.08 4.41
N TRP A 26 -12.61 -12.07 5.03
CA TRP A 26 -13.09 -12.11 6.41
C TRP A 26 -14.02 -13.30 6.76
N ASN A 27 -14.80 -13.73 5.77
CA ASN A 27 -15.82 -14.77 5.89
C ASN A 27 -15.39 -16.12 5.30
N MET A 28 -14.10 -16.30 4.99
CA MET A 28 -13.60 -17.61 4.54
C MET A 28 -13.77 -18.65 5.67
N SER A 29 -14.15 -19.86 5.27
CA SER A 29 -14.38 -20.98 6.17
C SER A 29 -13.05 -21.68 6.45
N PHE A 30 -12.53 -21.49 7.65
CA PHE A 30 -11.31 -22.16 8.10
C PHE A 30 -11.65 -23.44 8.88
N PRO A 31 -10.75 -24.45 8.87
CA PRO A 31 -10.94 -25.70 9.60
C PRO A 31 -11.12 -25.49 11.11
N THR A 32 -10.39 -24.52 11.67
CA THR A 32 -10.47 -24.17 13.10
C THR A 32 -10.85 -22.71 13.33
N TYR A 33 -11.53 -22.45 14.45
CA TYR A 33 -11.86 -21.09 14.89
C TYR A 33 -10.60 -20.25 15.18
N THR A 34 -9.52 -20.88 15.64
CA THR A 34 -8.25 -20.22 15.92
C THR A 34 -7.60 -19.69 14.65
N GLU A 35 -7.54 -20.50 13.59
CA GLU A 35 -7.01 -20.08 12.27
C GLU A 35 -7.83 -18.89 11.72
N GLN A 36 -9.16 -18.92 11.85
CA GLN A 36 -9.99 -17.80 11.41
C GLN A 36 -9.70 -16.50 12.17
N ILE A 37 -9.50 -16.55 13.49
CA ILE A 37 -9.13 -15.35 14.26
C ILE A 37 -7.73 -14.87 13.85
N LEU A 38 -6.76 -15.78 13.74
CA LEU A 38 -5.40 -15.44 13.35
C LEU A 38 -5.36 -14.80 11.95
N TRP A 39 -6.13 -15.31 11.00
CA TRP A 39 -6.32 -14.71 9.68
C TRP A 39 -6.84 -13.28 9.75
N ARG A 40 -7.90 -13.06 10.55
CA ARG A 40 -8.50 -11.73 10.71
C ARG A 40 -7.52 -10.74 11.33
N VAL A 41 -6.83 -11.15 12.40
CA VAL A 41 -5.85 -10.31 13.09
C VAL A 41 -4.67 -10.01 12.17
N ALA A 42 -4.11 -11.02 11.49
CA ALA A 42 -3.00 -10.83 10.55
C ALA A 42 -3.39 -9.92 9.38
N SER A 43 -4.61 -10.07 8.85
CA SER A 43 -5.13 -9.23 7.76
C SER A 43 -5.33 -7.77 8.18
N LEU A 44 -5.86 -7.52 9.39
CA LEU A 44 -6.00 -6.17 9.94
C LEU A 44 -4.63 -5.54 10.22
N ILE A 45 -3.67 -6.30 10.74
CA ILE A 45 -2.31 -5.83 10.97
C ILE A 45 -1.66 -5.43 9.64
N LEU A 46 -1.74 -6.30 8.62
CA LEU A 46 -1.13 -6.03 7.32
C LEU A 46 -1.74 -4.79 6.67
N PHE A 47 -3.07 -4.71 6.62
CA PHE A 47 -3.77 -3.56 6.06
C PHE A 47 -3.48 -2.28 6.84
N GLY A 48 -3.52 -2.34 8.17
CA GLY A 48 -3.27 -1.19 9.04
C GLY A 48 -1.85 -0.64 8.91
N VAL A 49 -0.84 -1.51 8.90
CA VAL A 49 0.57 -1.10 8.71
C VAL A 49 0.77 -0.46 7.33
N THR A 50 0.24 -1.08 6.27
CA THR A 50 0.33 -0.51 4.92
C THR A 50 -0.39 0.83 4.80
N ALA A 51 -1.59 0.96 5.37
CA ALA A 51 -2.33 2.21 5.38
C ALA A 51 -1.60 3.31 6.16
N ALA A 52 -1.08 2.99 7.34
CA ALA A 52 -0.31 3.93 8.16
C ALA A 52 0.94 4.42 7.42
N PHE A 53 1.70 3.51 6.79
CA PHE A 53 2.86 3.86 5.98
C PHE A 53 2.51 4.86 4.87
N TRP A 54 1.47 4.58 4.09
CA TRP A 54 1.05 5.48 3.00
C TRP A 54 0.50 6.82 3.48
N ILE A 55 -0.20 6.85 4.61
CA ILE A 55 -0.67 8.11 5.22
C ILE A 55 0.53 8.97 5.61
N LEU A 56 1.51 8.40 6.30
CA LEU A 56 2.71 9.12 6.73
C LEU A 56 3.52 9.62 5.53
N GLU A 57 3.72 8.80 4.51
CA GLU A 57 4.45 9.17 3.30
C GLU A 57 3.72 10.27 2.52
N THR A 58 2.39 10.15 2.39
CA THR A 58 1.57 11.19 1.75
C THR A 58 1.64 12.50 2.54
N MET A 59 1.55 12.45 3.87
CA MET A 59 1.67 13.63 4.72
C MET A 59 3.05 14.27 4.58
N ALA A 60 4.12 13.49 4.60
CA ALA A 60 5.49 13.97 4.41
C ALA A 60 5.69 14.60 3.03
N SER A 61 5.19 13.94 1.97
CA SER A 61 5.21 14.44 0.59
C SER A 61 4.45 15.77 0.46
N TRP A 62 3.30 15.91 1.12
CA TRP A 62 2.50 17.14 1.11
C TRP A 62 3.19 18.30 1.83
N VAL A 63 3.87 18.02 2.94
CA VAL A 63 4.65 19.01 3.68
C VAL A 63 5.85 19.47 2.85
N ARG A 64 6.62 18.52 2.28
CA ARG A 64 7.80 18.83 1.46
C ARG A 64 7.46 19.64 0.21
N LEU A 65 6.40 19.26 -0.52
CA LEU A 65 5.99 19.93 -1.75
C LEU A 65 5.10 21.17 -1.51
N GLY A 66 4.72 21.43 -0.26
CA GLY A 66 3.82 22.54 0.09
C GLY A 66 2.45 22.46 -0.60
N ARG A 67 1.93 21.24 -0.83
CA ARG A 67 0.66 21.02 -1.57
C ARG A 67 -0.53 21.72 -0.90
N TRP A 68 -0.49 21.90 0.42
CA TRP A 68 -1.47 22.72 1.16
C TRP A 68 -1.55 24.17 0.67
N LYS A 69 -0.39 24.77 0.38
CA LYS A 69 -0.32 26.11 -0.17
C LYS A 69 -0.80 26.14 -1.62
N MET A 70 -0.54 25.07 -2.38
CA MET A 70 -1.09 24.91 -3.73
C MET A 70 -2.62 24.83 -3.71
N LEU A 71 -3.22 24.06 -2.80
CA LEU A 71 -4.68 24.01 -2.61
C LEU A 71 -5.24 25.38 -2.22
N TYR A 72 -4.61 26.05 -1.25
CA TYR A 72 -4.99 27.41 -0.86
C TYR A 72 -4.95 28.38 -2.06
N LEU A 73 -3.87 28.41 -2.83
CA LEU A 73 -3.77 29.25 -4.02
C LEU A 73 -4.81 28.87 -5.08
N TYR A 74 -5.12 27.58 -5.25
CA TYR A 74 -6.15 27.15 -6.18
C TYR A 74 -7.55 27.69 -5.85
N PHE A 75 -7.88 27.79 -4.57
CA PHE A 75 -9.17 28.31 -4.09
C PHE A 75 -9.20 29.84 -4.01
N PHE A 76 -8.12 30.49 -3.58
CA PHE A 76 -8.12 31.91 -3.25
C PHE A 76 -7.37 32.82 -4.24
N ASP A 77 -6.33 32.33 -4.92
CA ASP A 77 -5.51 33.13 -5.84
C ASP A 77 -4.88 32.26 -6.94
N ARG A 78 -5.69 31.93 -7.96
CA ARG A 78 -5.23 31.09 -9.09
C ARG A 78 -4.11 31.73 -9.90
N ALA A 79 -4.01 33.06 -9.91
CA ALA A 79 -3.01 33.78 -10.70
C ALA A 79 -1.59 33.63 -10.11
N ALA A 80 -1.46 33.33 -8.82
CA ALA A 80 -0.18 33.09 -8.16
C ALA A 80 0.37 31.65 -8.33
N ILE A 81 -0.42 30.71 -8.86
CA ILE A 81 -0.02 29.29 -9.04
C ILE A 81 1.26 29.11 -9.87
N PRO A 82 1.46 29.77 -11.04
CA PRO A 82 2.65 29.56 -11.85
C PRO A 82 3.94 29.95 -11.10
N ARG A 83 3.87 31.06 -10.35
CA ARG A 83 4.98 31.55 -9.52
C ARG A 83 5.33 30.59 -8.39
N PHE A 84 4.32 30.06 -7.70
CA PHE A 84 4.54 29.07 -6.63
C PHE A 84 5.14 27.78 -7.18
N ARG A 85 4.66 27.30 -8.33
CA ARG A 85 5.19 26.12 -8.99
C ARG A 85 6.67 26.29 -9.32
N GLN A 86 7.03 27.42 -9.95
CA GLN A 86 8.41 27.70 -10.34
C GLN A 86 9.33 27.78 -9.11
N ALA A 87 8.92 28.52 -8.08
CA ALA A 87 9.68 28.61 -6.83
C ALA A 87 9.85 27.27 -6.11
N THR A 88 8.89 26.33 -6.23
CA THR A 88 9.04 24.98 -5.68
C THR A 88 9.98 24.12 -6.52
N PHE A 89 9.91 24.19 -7.86
CA PHE A 89 10.85 23.47 -8.73
C PHE A 89 12.28 23.95 -8.52
N ASP A 90 12.50 25.26 -8.50
CA ASP A 90 13.83 25.85 -8.31
C ASP A 90 14.44 25.38 -6.97
N ARG A 91 13.65 25.33 -5.88
CA ARG A 91 14.08 24.83 -4.57
C ARG A 91 14.45 23.34 -4.58
N LEU A 92 13.69 22.51 -5.30
CA LEU A 92 13.96 21.08 -5.38
C LEU A 92 15.22 20.81 -6.20
N ASP A 93 15.41 21.55 -7.30
CA ASP A 93 16.61 21.48 -8.13
C ASP A 93 17.86 21.96 -7.35
N GLU A 94 17.70 23.02 -6.54
CA GLU A 94 18.74 23.50 -5.62
C GLU A 94 19.08 22.46 -4.55
N GLU A 95 18.09 21.87 -3.87
CA GLU A 95 18.30 20.81 -2.88
C GLU A 95 18.97 19.56 -3.49
N GLU A 96 18.59 19.19 -4.72
CA GLU A 96 19.16 18.05 -5.44
C GLU A 96 20.60 18.32 -5.90
N GLN A 97 20.93 19.56 -6.26
CA GLN A 97 22.29 19.96 -6.61
C GLN A 97 23.20 20.14 -5.38
N GLU A 98 22.69 20.74 -4.31
CA GLU A 98 23.47 21.04 -3.11
C GLU A 98 23.81 19.76 -2.33
N LYS A 99 22.91 18.77 -2.34
CA LYS A 99 23.09 17.52 -1.62
C LYS A 99 23.13 16.34 -2.60
N PRO A 100 24.31 15.97 -3.14
CA PRO A 100 24.43 14.71 -3.86
C PRO A 100 23.89 13.60 -2.96
N ARG A 101 22.95 12.79 -3.46
CA ARG A 101 22.31 11.72 -2.70
C ARG A 101 23.40 10.78 -2.19
N ASP A 102 23.82 10.98 -0.94
CA ASP A 102 24.81 10.14 -0.31
C ASP A 102 24.13 8.85 0.14
N ILE A 103 24.18 7.86 -0.75
CA ILE A 103 23.59 6.52 -0.58
C ILE A 103 24.24 5.79 0.62
N SER A 104 25.38 6.30 1.14
CA SER A 104 26.13 5.67 2.23
C SER A 104 25.79 6.17 3.64
N THR A 105 24.93 7.19 3.77
CA THR A 105 24.48 7.65 5.09
C THR A 105 23.42 6.70 5.65
N LEU A 106 23.83 5.90 6.64
CA LEU A 106 22.91 5.01 7.35
C LEU A 106 21.80 5.83 8.02
N PRO A 107 20.55 5.30 8.06
CA PRO A 107 19.47 5.96 8.77
C PRO A 107 19.84 6.13 10.23
N LEU A 108 19.32 7.21 10.82
CA LEU A 108 19.62 7.54 12.20
C LEU A 108 19.08 6.43 13.12
N PRO A 109 19.73 6.11 14.26
CA PRO A 109 19.34 4.96 15.06
C PRO A 109 17.86 4.94 15.45
N TRP A 110 17.24 6.10 15.70
CA TRP A 110 15.81 6.18 16.05
C TRP A 110 14.87 5.82 14.89
N GLU A 111 15.23 6.13 13.64
CA GLU A 111 14.47 5.71 12.46
C GLU A 111 14.53 4.19 12.35
N PHE A 112 15.72 3.61 12.54
CA PHE A 112 15.89 2.17 12.52
C PHE A 112 15.05 1.46 13.60
N TRP A 113 15.12 1.94 14.85
CA TRP A 113 14.38 1.35 15.97
C TRP A 113 12.86 1.52 15.88
N SER A 114 12.36 2.54 15.18
CA SER A 114 10.91 2.71 14.96
C SER A 114 10.39 1.88 13.79
N ILE A 115 11.17 1.74 12.71
CA ILE A 115 10.77 0.99 11.51
C ILE A 115 10.92 -0.52 11.70
N ALA A 116 11.98 -0.98 12.37
CA ALA A 116 12.27 -2.40 12.56
C ALA A 116 11.10 -3.21 13.17
N PRO A 117 10.46 -2.81 14.28
CA PRO A 117 9.36 -3.59 14.85
C PRO A 117 8.14 -3.64 13.93
N ILE A 118 7.86 -2.56 13.20
CA ILE A 118 6.77 -2.50 12.21
C ILE A 118 7.05 -3.46 11.05
N ALA A 119 8.29 -3.47 10.55
CA ALA A 119 8.72 -4.37 9.47
C ALA A 119 8.68 -5.84 9.90
N ILE A 120 9.11 -6.15 11.13
CA ILE A 120 9.03 -7.51 11.69
C ILE A 120 7.59 -7.95 11.82
N LEU A 121 6.71 -7.10 12.37
CA LEU A 121 5.29 -7.40 12.53
C LEU A 121 4.61 -7.65 11.16
N TYR A 122 4.91 -6.80 10.18
CA TYR A 122 4.48 -6.98 8.79
C TYR A 122 4.98 -8.32 8.24
N GLY A 123 6.26 -8.63 8.41
CA GLY A 123 6.87 -9.88 7.95
C GLY A 123 6.22 -11.12 8.54
N ILE A 124 5.95 -11.12 9.85
CA ILE A 124 5.28 -12.24 10.53
C ILE A 124 3.84 -12.40 10.02
N ALA A 125 3.06 -11.33 9.99
CA ALA A 125 1.69 -11.36 9.47
C ALA A 125 1.65 -11.85 8.01
N ARG A 126 2.63 -11.44 7.22
CA ARG A 126 2.75 -11.82 5.81
C ARG A 126 3.09 -13.29 5.62
N VAL A 127 4.05 -13.81 6.39
CA VAL A 127 4.40 -15.24 6.36
C VAL A 127 3.19 -16.07 6.78
N TYR A 128 2.48 -15.65 7.83
CA TYR A 128 1.28 -16.35 8.28
C TYR A 128 0.21 -16.43 7.18
N GLN A 129 -0.16 -15.31 6.55
CA GLN A 129 -1.15 -15.32 5.45
C GLN A 129 -0.74 -16.19 4.27
N LEU A 130 0.55 -16.20 3.92
CA LEU A 130 1.05 -17.05 2.84
C LEU A 130 0.91 -18.53 3.20
N VAL A 131 1.34 -18.91 4.41
CA VAL A 131 1.23 -20.29 4.89
C VAL A 131 -0.22 -20.73 4.97
N GLU A 132 -1.09 -19.90 5.54
CA GLU A 132 -2.53 -20.20 5.66
C GLU A 132 -3.18 -20.37 4.28
N GLY A 133 -2.86 -19.50 3.31
CA GLY A 133 -3.38 -19.63 1.94
C GLY A 133 -2.97 -20.93 1.24
N PHE A 134 -1.82 -21.52 1.59
CA PHE A 134 -1.46 -22.88 1.13
C PHE A 134 -2.15 -23.97 1.93
N MET A 135 -2.35 -23.78 3.23
CA MET A 135 -3.05 -24.75 4.09
C MET A 135 -4.53 -24.88 3.72
N GLU A 136 -5.18 -23.79 3.29
CA GLU A 136 -6.55 -23.80 2.77
C GLU A 136 -6.72 -24.74 1.56
N LEU A 137 -5.67 -24.89 0.72
CA LEU A 137 -5.72 -25.82 -0.42
C LEU A 137 -5.84 -27.29 0.00
N ARG A 138 -5.54 -27.61 1.27
CA ARG A 138 -5.71 -28.96 1.82
C ARG A 138 -7.17 -29.34 2.01
N GLU A 139 -8.04 -28.36 2.27
CA GLU A 139 -9.46 -28.56 2.56
C GLU A 139 -10.31 -27.79 1.54
N ILE A 140 -10.07 -28.08 0.27
CA ILE A 140 -10.87 -27.55 -0.84
C ILE A 140 -12.32 -28.06 -0.73
N ASP A 141 -13.26 -27.13 -0.84
CA ASP A 141 -14.69 -27.43 -0.84
C ASP A 141 -15.04 -28.44 -1.95
N ALA A 142 -15.94 -29.38 -1.64
CA ALA A 142 -16.30 -30.45 -2.55
C ALA A 142 -16.89 -29.93 -3.88
N SER A 143 -17.43 -28.71 -3.88
CA SER A 143 -17.93 -28.01 -5.07
C SER A 143 -16.86 -27.77 -6.14
N ALA A 144 -15.58 -27.65 -5.75
CA ALA A 144 -14.48 -27.46 -6.70
C ALA A 144 -14.18 -28.71 -7.56
N PHE A 145 -14.64 -29.89 -7.11
CA PHE A 145 -14.54 -31.14 -7.88
C PHE A 145 -15.73 -31.36 -8.82
N VAL A 146 -16.75 -30.49 -8.77
CA VAL A 146 -17.88 -30.57 -9.70
C VAL A 146 -17.41 -30.12 -11.07
N HIS A 147 -17.51 -31.02 -12.04
CA HIS A 147 -17.17 -30.69 -13.42
C HIS A 147 -18.14 -29.65 -13.97
N VAL A 148 -17.60 -28.56 -14.52
CA VAL A 148 -18.38 -27.65 -15.36
C VAL A 148 -18.69 -28.38 -16.66
N GLU A 149 -19.97 -28.66 -16.92
CA GLU A 149 -20.40 -29.23 -18.20
C GLU A 149 -20.29 -28.16 -19.30
N TRP A 150 -19.09 -28.00 -19.85
CA TRP A 150 -18.82 -27.03 -20.92
C TRP A 150 -19.71 -27.25 -22.16
N THR A 151 -20.17 -28.48 -22.37
CA THR A 151 -21.07 -28.89 -23.45
C THR A 151 -22.41 -28.17 -23.43
N GLN A 152 -22.90 -27.72 -22.26
CA GLN A 152 -24.15 -26.96 -22.16
C GLN A 152 -24.04 -25.53 -22.72
N TYR A 153 -22.82 -25.00 -22.88
CA TYR A 153 -22.55 -23.65 -23.39
C TYR A 153 -22.25 -23.63 -24.89
N LEU A 154 -22.06 -24.80 -25.51
CA LEU A 154 -21.96 -24.92 -26.95
C LEU A 154 -23.37 -25.05 -27.52
N PRO A 155 -23.87 -24.07 -28.30
CA PRO A 155 -25.15 -24.23 -28.96
C PRO A 155 -25.03 -25.36 -29.99
N HIS A 156 -25.57 -26.53 -29.62
CA HIS A 156 -26.08 -27.59 -30.48
C HIS A 156 -25.21 -27.87 -31.72
N VAL A 157 -24.15 -28.66 -31.52
CA VAL A 157 -23.56 -29.47 -32.60
C VAL A 157 -23.99 -30.91 -32.39
#